data_AF-A0A924RVS1-F1
#
_entry.id   AF-A0A924RVS1-F1
#
_cell.length_a   1.000
_cell.length_b   1.000
_cell.length_c   1.000
_cell.angle_alpha   90.00
_cell.angle_beta   90.00
_cell.angle_gamma   90.00
#
_symmetry.space_group_name_H-M   'P 1'
#
loop_
_entity.id
_entity.type
_entity.pdbx_description
1 polymer ?
#
loop_
_entity_poly.entity_id
_entity_poly.type
_entity_poly.pdbx_seq_one_letter_code
_entity_poly.pdbx_strand_id
1 'polypeptide(L)'
;MRLGSYPCDITEGSLAHKIYGETTITERHRHRYEFNNDYLEQFQASGMVTSGINTDTGLVEIIELPNHPFFIGVQYHPELKSTVERPAPLFVSFIGAAKDYNEKKGSIKSAALQDSLI
;
A
#
# COMPACT_ATOMS: atom_id res chain seq x y z
N MET A 1 0.03 21.59 8.37
CA MET A 1 1.17 21.18 7.51
C MET A 1 1.99 20.20 8.33
N ARG A 2 2.06 18.94 7.90
CA ARG A 2 2.85 17.91 8.55
C ARG A 2 4.20 17.79 7.84
N LEU A 3 5.28 17.93 8.61
CA LEU A 3 6.65 17.91 8.11
C LEU A 3 7.52 17.06 9.05
N GLY A 4 8.22 16.07 8.51
CA GLY A 4 9.13 15.24 9.29
C GLY A 4 8.53 13.89 9.65
N SER A 5 9.07 13.24 10.68
CA SER A 5 8.77 11.85 11.01
C SER A 5 7.54 11.73 11.91
N TYR A 6 6.54 10.95 11.52
CA TYR A 6 5.33 10.68 12.32
C TYR A 6 5.07 9.18 12.45
N PRO A 7 4.51 8.71 13.56
CA PRO A 7 4.13 7.31 13.72
C PRO A 7 2.89 6.98 12.88
N CYS A 8 2.83 5.74 12.42
CA CYS A 8 1.70 5.12 11.75
C CYS A 8 1.51 3.72 12.33
N ASP A 9 0.37 3.48 12.96
CA ASP A 9 -0.04 2.19 13.46
C ASP A 9 -0.77 1.42 12.36
N ILE A 10 -0.24 0.24 12.06
CA ILE A 10 -0.67 -0.63 10.99
C ILE A 10 -1.60 -1.71 11.53
N THR A 11 -2.70 -1.93 10.83
CA THR A 11 -3.65 -3.00 11.13
C THR A 11 -3.03 -4.36 10.84
N GLU A 12 -3.00 -5.25 11.85
CA GLU A 12 -2.48 -6.60 11.71
C GLU A 12 -3.22 -7.38 10.60
N GLY A 13 -2.46 -8.14 9.81
CA GLY A 13 -2.99 -8.93 8.68
C GLY A 13 -3.24 -8.15 7.37
N SER A 14 -3.16 -6.81 7.39
CA SER A 14 -3.24 -5.97 6.18
C SER A 14 -2.09 -6.22 5.19
N LEU A 15 -2.20 -5.67 3.97
CA LEU A 15 -1.07 -5.70 3.03
C LEU A 15 0.10 -4.89 3.59
N ALA A 16 -0.15 -3.72 4.20
CA ALA A 16 0.87 -2.93 4.88
C ALA A 16 1.61 -3.75 5.95
N HIS A 17 0.90 -4.50 6.78
CA HIS A 17 1.52 -5.37 7.79
C HIS A 17 2.42 -6.44 7.16
N LYS A 18 2.00 -7.04 6.05
CA LYS A 18 2.82 -8.02 5.32
C LYS A 18 4.07 -7.40 4.67
N ILE A 19 3.98 -6.15 4.24
CA ILE A 19 5.09 -5.41 3.60
C ILE A 19 6.12 -4.99 4.65
N TYR A 20 5.67 -4.39 5.75
CA TYR A 20 6.56 -3.82 6.76
C TYR A 20 6.99 -4.84 7.82
N GLY A 21 6.20 -5.88 8.08
CA GLY A 21 6.46 -6.88 9.12
C GLY A 21 6.31 -6.36 10.55
N GLU A 22 5.76 -5.15 10.71
CA GLU A 22 5.61 -4.45 11.98
C GLU A 22 4.20 -3.84 12.08
N THR A 23 3.66 -3.71 13.29
CA THR A 23 2.36 -3.07 13.56
C THR A 23 2.48 -1.57 13.84
N THR A 24 3.69 -1.04 13.98
CA THR A 24 3.93 0.39 14.15
C THR A 24 5.18 0.76 13.38
N ILE A 25 5.05 1.72 12.48
CA ILE A 25 6.18 2.29 11.73
C ILE A 25 6.28 3.78 11.99
N THR A 26 7.39 4.38 11.57
CA THR A 26 7.51 5.84 11.50
C THR A 26 7.90 6.22 10.09
N GLU A 27 7.28 7.25 9.50
CA GLU A 27 7.57 7.67 8.12
C GLU A 27 7.60 9.20 7.98
N ARG A 28 8.17 9.69 6.87
CA ARG A 28 8.35 11.14 6.63
C ARG A 28 7.19 11.75 5.88
N HIS A 29 6.63 12.84 6.39
CA HIS A 29 5.52 13.57 5.80
C HIS A 29 5.95 14.92 5.24
N ARG A 30 5.27 15.38 4.18
CA ARG A 30 5.36 16.74 3.64
C ARG A 30 4.07 17.14 2.92
N HIS A 31 2.95 17.13 3.63
CA HIS A 31 1.63 17.50 3.09
C HIS A 31 0.84 18.39 4.06
N ARG A 32 -0.27 18.93 3.56
CA ARG A 32 -1.20 19.76 4.34
C ARG A 32 -2.62 19.20 4.36
N TYR A 33 -3.05 18.64 3.25
CA TYR A 33 -4.36 18.00 3.16
C TYR A 33 -4.29 16.61 3.76
N GLU A 34 -5.38 16.26 4.42
CA GLU A 34 -5.59 14.96 5.06
C GLU A 34 -6.83 14.32 4.46
N PHE A 35 -6.98 13.01 4.67
CA PHE A 35 -8.21 12.32 4.33
C PHE A 35 -9.38 12.94 5.14
N ASN A 36 -10.50 13.21 4.47
CA ASN A 36 -11.68 13.70 5.16
C ASN A 36 -12.44 12.54 5.78
N ASN A 37 -12.34 12.40 7.11
CA ASN A 37 -12.98 11.33 7.86
C ASN A 37 -14.52 11.33 7.75
N ASP A 38 -15.15 12.46 7.38
CA ASP A 38 -16.60 12.52 7.11
C ASP A 38 -17.03 11.57 5.96
N TYR A 39 -16.10 11.20 5.08
CA TYR A 39 -16.34 10.30 3.95
C TYR A 39 -15.84 8.87 4.21
N LEU A 40 -15.23 8.57 5.35
CA LEU A 40 -14.56 7.30 5.62
C LEU A 40 -15.50 6.10 5.42
N GLU A 41 -16.69 6.17 6.01
CA GLU A 41 -17.68 5.09 5.91
C GLU A 41 -18.12 4.84 4.46
N GLN A 42 -18.24 5.89 3.63
CA GLN A 42 -18.65 5.76 2.23
C GLN A 42 -17.56 5.05 1.40
N PHE A 43 -16.29 5.37 1.63
CA PHE A 43 -15.18 4.67 0.99
C PHE A 43 -15.06 3.22 1.46
N GLN A 44 -15.27 2.97 2.76
CA GLN A 44 -15.28 1.62 3.32
C GLN A 44 -16.40 0.75 2.76
N ALA A 45 -17.61 1.30 2.68
CA ALA A 45 -18.75 0.63 2.03
C ALA A 45 -18.48 0.31 0.54
N SER A 46 -17.60 1.07 -0.11
CA SER A 46 -17.17 0.86 -1.50
C SER A 46 -15.97 -0.08 -1.64
N GLY A 47 -15.47 -0.65 -0.54
CA GLY A 47 -14.40 -1.66 -0.54
C GLY A 47 -12.99 -1.13 -0.28
N MET A 48 -12.80 0.15 0.04
CA MET A 48 -11.52 0.68 0.52
C MET A 48 -11.33 0.37 1.99
N VAL A 49 -10.13 -0.01 2.42
CA VAL A 49 -9.82 -0.16 3.85
C VAL A 49 -8.73 0.81 4.25
N THR A 50 -8.79 1.28 5.49
CA THR A 50 -7.70 2.05 6.12
C THR A 50 -6.85 1.08 6.92
N SER A 51 -5.64 0.80 6.45
CA SER A 51 -4.74 -0.17 7.08
C SER A 51 -3.65 0.48 7.92
N GLY A 52 -3.57 1.81 7.92
CA GLY A 52 -2.62 2.58 8.72
C GLY A 52 -3.22 3.89 9.19
N ILE A 53 -3.08 4.19 10.48
CA ILE A 53 -3.55 5.43 11.10
C ILE A 53 -2.51 6.01 12.05
N ASN A 54 -2.53 7.32 12.25
CA ASN A 54 -1.84 7.94 13.37
C ASN A 54 -2.80 7.97 14.58
N THR A 55 -2.55 7.13 15.59
CA THR A 55 -3.46 6.97 16.74
C THR A 55 -3.61 8.23 17.60
N ASP A 56 -2.59 9.09 17.67
CA ASP A 56 -2.65 10.35 18.40
C ASP A 56 -3.64 11.35 17.78
N THR A 57 -3.79 11.32 16.45
CA THR A 57 -4.56 12.32 15.70
C THR A 57 -5.79 11.76 14.97
N GLY A 58 -5.91 10.43 14.87
CA GLY A 58 -6.95 9.75 14.09
C GLY A 58 -6.83 9.96 12.57
N LEU A 59 -5.68 10.42 12.09
CA LEU A 59 -5.45 10.66 10.66
C LEU A 59 -5.17 9.35 9.93
N VAL A 60 -5.79 9.17 8.77
CA VAL A 60 -5.53 8.05 7.87
C VAL A 60 -4.18 8.23 7.18
N GLU A 61 -3.31 7.23 7.32
CA GLU A 61 -1.96 7.23 6.74
C GLU A 61 -1.81 6.25 5.58
N ILE A 62 -2.52 5.12 5.64
CA ILE A 62 -2.46 4.06 4.63
C ILE A 62 -3.88 3.62 4.25
N ILE A 63 -4.12 3.54 2.95
CA ILE A 63 -5.33 2.95 2.36
C ILE A 63 -4.99 1.76 1.47
N GLU A 64 -5.90 0.80 1.36
CA GLU A 64 -5.78 -0.38 0.52
C GLU A 64 -7.10 -0.71 -0.19
N LEU A 65 -7.00 -1.43 -1.32
CA LEU A 65 -8.15 -2.05 -1.99
C LEU A 65 -7.95 -3.58 -1.99
N PRO A 66 -8.57 -4.32 -1.05
CA PRO A 66 -8.34 -5.76 -0.89
C PRO A 66 -8.70 -6.61 -2.12
N ASN A 67 -9.59 -6.10 -2.98
CA ASN A 67 -10.01 -6.78 -4.22
C ASN A 67 -9.06 -6.53 -5.41
N HIS A 68 -7.92 -5.89 -5.20
CA HIS A 68 -6.88 -5.67 -6.21
C HIS A 68 -5.62 -6.50 -5.87
N PRO A 69 -4.90 -7.08 -6.86
CA PRO A 69 -3.75 -7.94 -6.60
C PRO A 69 -2.64 -7.28 -5.77
N PHE A 70 -2.47 -5.96 -5.94
CA PHE A 70 -1.60 -5.13 -5.12
C PHE A 70 -2.06 -3.68 -5.22
N PHE A 71 -2.70 -3.15 -4.18
CA PHE A 71 -3.10 -1.73 -4.14
C PHE A 71 -2.92 -1.18 -2.74
N ILE A 72 -2.05 -0.20 -2.64
CA ILE A 72 -1.73 0.49 -1.39
C ILE A 72 -1.41 1.95 -1.71
N GLY A 73 -2.00 2.87 -0.95
CA GLY A 73 -1.74 4.30 -1.01
C GLY A 73 -1.30 4.80 0.35
N VAL A 74 -0.26 5.64 0.39
CA VAL A 74 0.32 6.17 1.62
C VAL A 74 0.37 7.70 1.58
N GLN A 75 0.13 8.37 2.71
CA GLN A 75 0.26 9.82 2.84
C GLN A 75 1.71 10.30 3.03
N TYR A 76 2.55 9.42 3.59
CA TYR A 76 3.97 9.69 3.80
C TYR A 76 4.80 9.44 2.53
N HIS A 77 6.09 9.75 2.62
CA HIS A 77 7.08 9.65 1.57
C HIS A 77 8.09 8.52 1.85
N PRO A 78 7.76 7.25 1.54
CA PRO A 78 8.66 6.11 1.79
C PRO A 78 9.98 6.21 0.99
N GLU A 79 9.97 6.94 -0.13
CA GLU A 79 11.15 7.20 -0.97
C GLU A 79 12.25 7.95 -0.21
N LEU A 80 11.89 8.77 0.77
CA LEU A 80 12.84 9.56 1.54
C LEU A 80 13.61 8.73 2.58
N LYS A 81 13.16 7.49 2.86
CA LYS A 81 13.85 6.52 3.74
C LYS A 81 14.55 5.40 2.97
N SER A 82 14.26 5.26 1.68
CA SER A 82 14.87 4.25 0.83
C SER A 82 16.34 4.58 0.55
N THR A 83 17.23 3.59 0.72
CA THR A 83 18.63 3.67 0.28
C THR A 83 18.99 2.44 -0.55
N VAL A 84 20.16 2.44 -1.18
CA VAL A 84 20.63 1.28 -1.96
C VAL A 84 20.81 0.03 -1.08
N GLU A 85 21.39 0.20 0.11
CA GLU A 85 21.63 -0.89 1.06
C GLU A 85 20.37 -1.32 1.82
N ARG A 86 19.41 -0.41 1.96
CA ARG A 86 18.14 -0.64 2.65
C ARG A 86 16.99 -0.03 1.84
N PRO A 87 16.55 -0.72 0.78
CA PRO A 87 15.43 -0.25 -0.03
C PRO A 87 14.15 -0.25 0.82
N ALA A 88 13.26 0.73 0.61
CA ALA A 88 12.03 0.77 1.39
C ALA A 88 11.17 -0.46 1.07
N PRO A 89 10.64 -1.16 2.10
CA PRO A 89 9.86 -2.39 1.91
C PRO A 89 8.72 -2.24 0.90
N LEU A 90 8.03 -1.08 0.93
CA LEU A 90 6.94 -0.77 0.01
C LEU A 90 7.34 -0.87 -1.46
N PHE A 91 8.52 -0.34 -1.84
CA PHE A 91 9.00 -0.42 -3.22
C PHE A 91 9.43 -1.82 -3.62
N VAL A 92 10.09 -2.56 -2.72
CA VAL A 92 10.47 -3.96 -2.96
C VAL A 92 9.22 -4.80 -3.23
N SER A 93 8.19 -4.66 -2.39
CA SER A 93 6.93 -5.37 -2.55
C SER A 93 6.16 -4.93 -3.80
N PHE A 94 6.15 -3.65 -4.14
CA PHE A 94 5.52 -3.15 -5.36
C PHE A 94 6.15 -3.74 -6.62
N ILE A 95 7.49 -3.76 -6.71
CA ILE A 95 8.20 -4.35 -7.85
C ILE A 95 7.99 -5.86 -7.91
N GLY A 96 7.98 -6.55 -6.76
CA GLY A 96 7.63 -7.97 -6.67
C GLY A 96 6.23 -8.25 -7.24
N ALA A 97 5.23 -7.48 -6.81
CA ALA A 97 3.87 -7.60 -7.31
C ALA A 97 3.76 -7.31 -8.82
N ALA A 98 4.50 -6.33 -9.33
CA ALA A 98 4.55 -6.02 -10.76
C ALA A 98 5.17 -7.16 -11.58
N LYS A 99 6.24 -7.78 -11.07
CA LYS A 99 6.86 -8.97 -11.67
C LYS A 99 5.86 -10.14 -11.71
N ASP A 100 5.21 -10.45 -10.59
CA ASP A 100 4.25 -11.55 -10.51
C ASP A 100 3.05 -11.34 -11.45
N TYR A 101 2.57 -10.09 -11.56
CA TYR A 101 1.52 -9.74 -12.51
C TYR A 101 1.95 -9.97 -13.96
N ASN A 102 3.19 -9.59 -14.31
CA ASN A 102 3.72 -9.80 -15.65
C ASN A 102 3.87 -11.29 -15.99
N GLU A 103 4.35 -12.11 -15.06
CA GLU A 103 4.48 -13.56 -15.22
C GLU A 103 3.11 -14.24 -15.43
N LYS A 104 2.10 -13.89 -14.61
CA LYS A 104 0.73 -14.38 -14.77
C LYS A 104 0.13 -13.99 -16.12
N LYS A 105 0.33 -12.74 -16.56
CA LYS A 105 -0.14 -12.27 -17.88
C LYS A 105 0.51 -13.05 -19.02
N GLY A 106 1.79 -13.38 -18.92
CA GLY A 106 2.50 -14.23 -19.88
C GLY A 106 1.90 -15.64 -19.97
N SER A 107 1.62 -16.26 -18.82
CA SER A 107 1.02 -17.60 -18.73
C SER A 107 -0.40 -17.67 -19.31
N ILE A 108 -1.23 -16.65 -19.06
CA ILE A 108 -2.59 -16.57 -19.64
C ILE A 108 -2.52 -16.47 -21.17
N LYS A 109 -1.60 -15.67 -21.71
CA LYS A 109 -1.43 -15.53 -23.16
C LYS A 109 -0.96 -16.84 -23.82
N SER A 110 -0.05 -17.58 -23.18
CA SER A 110 0.42 -18.86 -23.72
C SER A 110 -0.67 -19.93 -23.72
N ALA A 111 -1.47 -20.00 -22.65
CA ALA A 111 -2.59 -20.93 -22.57
C ALA A 111 -3.69 -20.62 -23.62
N ALA A 112 -4.05 -19.34 -23.77
CA ALA A 112 -5.01 -18.91 -24.78
C ALA A 112 -4.55 -19.17 -26.22
N LEU A 113 -3.24 -19.09 -26.50
CA LEU A 113 -2.71 -19.47 -27.81
C LEU A 113 -2.80 -20.98 -28.06
N GLN A 114 -2.51 -21.81 -27.06
CA GLN A 114 -2.62 -23.27 -27.18
C GLN A 114 -4.05 -23.73 -27.45
N ASP A 115 -5.04 -23.14 -26.78
CA ASP A 115 -6.46 -23.45 -27.01
C ASP A 115 -6.97 -22.99 -28.39
N SER A 116 -6.31 -22.00 -29.02
CA SER A 116 -6.65 -21.54 -30.38
C SER A 116 -6.00 -22.35 -31.51
N LEU A 117 -5.07 -23.24 -31.16
CA LEU A 117 -4.30 -24.09 -32.08
C LEU A 117 -4.79 -25.55 -32.10
N ILE A 118 -5.84 -25.87 -31.33
CA ILE A 118 -6.55 -27.16 -31.30
C ILE A 118 -7.95 -26.93 -31.89
#